data_AF-A0A821ULJ0-F1
#
_entry.id   AF-A0A821ULJ0-F1
#
_cell.length_a   1.000
_cell.length_b   1.000
_cell.length_c   1.000
_cell.angle_alpha   90.00
_cell.angle_beta   90.00
_cell.angle_gamma   90.00
#
_symmetry.space_group_name_H-M   'P 1'
#
loop_
_entity.id
_entity.type
_entity.pdbx_description
1 polymer ?
#
loop_
_entity_poly.entity_id
_entity_poly.type
_entity_poly.pdbx_seq_one_letter_code
_entity_poly.pdbx_strand_id
1 'polypeptide(L)'
;MSAINIRNIDDRSILFKFSNGSLEVTIRQGDISKEICDAIVNPTRVSMYPSGGLDEIMHKAMGKLFDDQVSAVSQEMKENACPVGQSRIFVAKNTQNPNVALFVINTVGPVYQTEEKEKSAFLLQSCYSTSLQLANLYSLTSIAYPAISCGANRFPPQEAAQVAIESVRQYSCNVKDVRFVLYERPIYDAFVKEWTDYAEKINQAATTTRSTIDERSRFRIASRS
;
A
#
# COMPACT_ATOMS: atom_id res chain seq x y z
N MET A 1 9.96 -18.54 -5.37
CA MET A 1 9.57 -17.29 -4.67
C MET A 1 10.32 -17.24 -3.34
N SER A 2 10.78 -16.06 -2.92
CA SER A 2 11.47 -15.89 -1.63
C SER A 2 10.51 -16.20 -0.47
N ALA A 3 10.98 -16.90 0.54
CA ALA A 3 10.22 -17.14 1.77
C ALA A 3 9.91 -15.82 2.48
N ILE A 4 8.83 -15.80 3.25
CA ILE A 4 8.37 -14.65 4.01
C ILE A 4 8.45 -14.99 5.50
N ASN A 5 9.30 -14.26 6.23
CA ASN A 5 9.39 -14.36 7.68
C ASN A 5 8.33 -13.48 8.33
N ILE A 6 7.49 -14.07 9.17
CA ILE A 6 6.43 -13.37 9.90
C ILE A 6 6.92 -13.10 11.33
N ARG A 7 6.79 -11.86 11.81
CA ARG A 7 7.18 -11.47 13.17
C ARG A 7 6.15 -10.51 13.77
N ASN A 8 5.59 -10.85 14.92
CA ASN A 8 4.84 -9.89 15.72
C ASN A 8 5.82 -8.86 16.32
N ILE A 9 5.62 -7.59 16.01
CA ILE A 9 6.43 -6.50 16.57
C ILE A 9 5.88 -6.13 17.96
N ASP A 10 4.55 -6.02 18.07
CA ASP A 10 3.79 -5.74 19.28
C ASP A 10 2.37 -6.34 19.18
N ASP A 11 1.46 -5.97 20.07
CA ASP A 11 0.05 -6.45 20.11
C ASP A 11 -0.79 -5.98 18.91
N ARG A 12 -0.29 -5.01 18.14
CA ARG A 12 -1.02 -4.31 17.07
C ARG A 12 -0.28 -4.28 15.75
N SER A 13 0.89 -4.90 15.65
CA SER A 13 1.78 -4.75 14.51
C SER A 13 2.45 -6.07 14.15
N ILE A 14 2.33 -6.46 12.88
CA ILE A 14 2.93 -7.67 12.32
C ILE A 14 3.80 -7.30 11.13
N LEU A 15 5.03 -7.80 11.13
CA LEU A 15 6.01 -7.66 10.05
C LEU A 15 6.06 -8.91 9.19
N PHE A 16 5.98 -8.71 7.87
CA PHE A 16 6.18 -9.71 6.83
C PHE A 16 7.44 -9.34 6.05
N LYS A 17 8.54 -10.05 6.30
CA LYS A 17 9.85 -9.76 5.69
C LYS A 17 10.22 -10.80 4.64
N PHE A 18 10.38 -10.36 3.40
CA PHE A 18 10.82 -11.23 2.31
C PHE A 18 12.30 -11.58 2.48
N SER A 19 12.66 -12.86 2.36
CA SER A 19 13.98 -13.37 2.74
C SER A 19 15.13 -12.91 1.85
N ASN A 20 14.84 -12.46 0.63
CA ASN A 20 15.82 -11.83 -0.27
C ASN A 20 16.08 -10.35 0.07
N GLY A 21 15.44 -9.81 1.11
CA GLY A 21 15.59 -8.41 1.53
C GLY A 21 15.00 -7.39 0.56
N SER A 22 14.16 -7.83 -0.39
CA SER A 22 13.58 -6.92 -1.39
C SER A 22 12.45 -6.06 -0.84
N LEU A 23 11.75 -6.54 0.18
CA LEU A 23 10.54 -5.90 0.69
C LEU A 23 10.25 -6.33 2.14
N GLU A 24 9.85 -5.35 2.94
CA GLU A 24 9.26 -5.49 4.26
C GLU A 24 7.85 -4.89 4.22
N VAL A 25 6.87 -5.65 4.70
CA VAL A 25 5.49 -5.17 4.82
C VAL A 25 5.06 -5.22 6.28
N THR A 26 4.65 -4.08 6.82
CA THR A 26 4.11 -3.99 8.18
C THR A 26 2.61 -3.77 8.14
N ILE A 27 1.83 -4.64 8.80
CA ILE A 27 0.40 -4.39 9.05
C ILE A 27 0.28 -3.91 10.49
N ARG A 28 -0.24 -2.70 10.69
CA ARG A 28 -0.32 -2.05 12.00
C ARG A 28 -1.71 -1.49 12.23
N GLN A 29 -2.24 -1.64 13.45
CA GLN A 29 -3.42 -0.89 13.86
C GLN A 29 -3.02 0.47 14.43
N GLY A 30 -3.53 1.56 13.85
CA GLY A 30 -3.19 2.90 14.33
C GLY A 30 -3.66 4.05 13.45
N ASP A 31 -3.13 5.22 13.75
CA ASP A 31 -3.35 6.48 13.04
C ASP A 31 -2.19 6.74 12.08
N ILE A 32 -2.47 6.61 10.78
CA ILE A 32 -1.47 6.75 9.71
C ILE A 32 -0.87 8.17 9.64
N SER A 33 -1.59 9.19 10.10
CA SER A 33 -1.09 10.57 10.07
C SER A 33 0.11 10.80 10.98
N LYS A 34 0.44 9.81 11.84
CA LYS A 34 1.58 9.83 12.76
C LYS A 34 2.76 8.97 12.28
N GLU A 35 2.68 8.39 11.09
CA GLU A 35 3.75 7.57 10.54
C GLU A 35 4.95 8.42 10.12
N ILE A 36 6.14 7.96 10.51
CA ILE A 36 7.41 8.52 10.06
C ILE A 36 7.93 7.64 8.92
N CYS A 37 7.69 8.09 7.70
CA CYS A 37 8.09 7.47 6.44
C CYS A 37 8.27 8.54 5.35
N ASP A 38 8.73 8.13 4.17
CA ASP A 38 8.94 9.06 3.06
C ASP A 38 7.60 9.57 2.51
N ALA A 39 6.61 8.67 2.34
CA ALA A 39 5.28 9.03 1.85
C ALA A 39 4.13 8.42 2.66
N ILE A 40 3.10 9.24 2.91
CA ILE A 40 1.77 8.78 3.34
C ILE A 40 0.81 8.85 2.17
N VAL A 41 0.04 7.80 1.95
CA VAL A 41 -1.00 7.77 0.92
C VAL A 41 -2.31 8.29 1.51
N ASN A 42 -2.89 9.27 0.83
CA ASN A 42 -4.12 9.95 1.24
C ASN A 42 -5.26 9.63 0.25
N PRO A 43 -6.28 8.86 0.64
CA PRO A 43 -7.49 8.68 -0.15
C PRO A 43 -8.28 9.99 -0.19
N THR A 44 -8.56 10.49 -1.39
CA THR A 44 -9.32 11.73 -1.62
C THR A 44 -10.36 11.53 -2.74
N ARG A 45 -10.95 12.63 -3.21
CA ARG A 45 -11.94 12.68 -4.31
C ARG A 45 -11.36 13.31 -5.58
N VAL A 46 -12.09 13.19 -6.69
CA VAL A 46 -11.62 13.64 -8.01
C VAL A 46 -11.24 15.12 -8.11
N SER A 47 -11.83 15.97 -7.27
CA SER A 47 -11.54 17.40 -7.20
C SER A 47 -10.32 17.73 -6.32
N MET A 48 -9.78 16.76 -5.59
CA MET A 48 -8.67 16.89 -4.63
C MET A 48 -8.89 17.88 -3.47
N TYR A 49 -10.07 18.48 -3.38
CA TYR A 49 -10.49 19.21 -2.18
C TYR A 49 -10.88 18.22 -1.07
N PRO A 50 -10.65 18.58 0.20
CA PRO A 50 -10.91 17.70 1.34
C PRO A 50 -12.30 17.08 1.32
N SER A 51 -12.33 15.79 1.63
CA SER A 51 -13.53 14.94 1.63
C SER A 51 -13.89 14.38 3.01
N GLY A 52 -13.20 14.81 4.07
CA GLY A 52 -13.38 14.32 5.44
C GLY A 52 -12.41 13.20 5.82
N GLY A 53 -12.48 12.74 7.08
CA GLY A 53 -11.64 11.64 7.58
C GLY A 53 -10.14 11.95 7.50
N LEU A 54 -9.35 11.02 6.95
CA LEU A 54 -7.92 11.19 6.77
C LEU A 54 -7.57 12.37 5.85
N ASP A 55 -8.36 12.61 4.81
CA ASP A 55 -8.12 13.69 3.83
C ASP A 55 -8.15 15.06 4.50
N GLU A 56 -9.09 15.27 5.42
CA GLU A 56 -9.19 16.48 6.24
C GLU A 56 -8.00 16.62 7.21
N ILE A 57 -7.50 15.51 7.75
CA ILE A 57 -6.33 15.50 8.64
C ILE A 57 -5.08 15.89 7.86
N MET A 58 -4.87 15.30 6.68
CA MET A 58 -3.71 15.60 5.83
C MET A 58 -3.75 17.05 5.32
N HIS A 59 -4.93 17.53 4.92
CA HIS A 59 -5.14 18.92 4.53
C HIS A 59 -4.77 19.88 5.64
N LYS A 60 -5.30 19.68 6.86
CA LYS A 60 -4.96 20.51 8.03
C LYS A 60 -3.48 20.47 8.38
N ALA A 61 -2.85 19.30 8.27
CA ALA A 61 -1.45 19.12 8.61
C ALA A 61 -0.50 19.83 7.64
N MET A 62 -0.88 19.96 6.36
CA MET A 62 -0.12 20.69 5.34
C MET A 62 -0.55 22.16 5.21
N GLY A 63 -1.78 22.50 5.59
CA GLY A 63 -2.35 23.85 5.52
C GLY A 63 -2.31 24.43 4.10
N LYS A 64 -1.93 25.70 3.99
CA LYS A 64 -1.86 26.43 2.71
C LYS A 64 -1.02 25.71 1.63
N LEU A 65 0.00 24.95 2.03
CA LEU A 65 0.84 24.18 1.10
C LEU A 65 0.04 23.10 0.36
N PHE A 66 -1.00 22.55 0.98
CA PHE A 66 -1.92 21.62 0.32
C PHE A 66 -2.77 22.36 -0.72
N ASP A 67 -3.37 23.49 -0.33
CA ASP A 67 -4.24 24.30 -1.20
C ASP A 67 -3.51 24.80 -2.45
N ASP A 68 -2.25 25.24 -2.30
CA ASP A 68 -1.43 25.71 -3.40
C ASP A 68 -1.15 24.57 -4.40
N GLN A 69 -0.94 23.34 -3.92
CA GLN A 69 -0.70 22.16 -4.76
C GLN A 69 -1.98 21.64 -5.43
N VAL A 70 -3.13 21.66 -4.73
CA VAL A 70 -4.44 21.38 -5.34
C VAL A 70 -4.73 22.39 -6.46
N SER A 71 -4.46 23.67 -6.23
CA SER A 71 -4.65 24.73 -7.23
C SER A 71 -3.77 24.51 -8.46
N ALA A 72 -2.50 24.15 -8.26
CA ALA A 72 -1.58 23.86 -9.36
C ALA A 72 -2.06 22.67 -10.22
N VAL A 73 -2.43 21.54 -9.59
CA VAL A 73 -2.94 20.36 -10.32
C VAL A 73 -4.25 20.69 -11.05
N SER A 74 -5.14 21.46 -10.43
CA SER A 74 -6.42 21.83 -11.03
C SER A 74 -6.26 22.73 -12.27
N GLN A 75 -5.24 23.59 -12.30
CA GLN A 75 -4.90 24.41 -13.46
C GLN A 75 -4.36 23.57 -14.63
N GLU A 76 -3.59 22.52 -14.33
CA GLU A 76 -3.00 21.64 -15.34
C GLU A 76 -4.05 20.70 -15.97
N MET A 77 -4.91 20.08 -15.15
CA MET A 77 -5.74 18.95 -15.56
C MET A 77 -7.19 19.31 -15.94
N LYS A 78 -7.64 20.56 -15.76
CA LYS A 78 -9.05 20.98 -15.93
C LYS A 78 -10.02 20.10 -15.10
N GLU A 79 -11.22 19.79 -15.60
CA GLU A 79 -12.20 18.97 -14.87
C GLU A 79 -11.59 17.62 -14.46
N ASN A 80 -11.69 17.26 -13.17
CA ASN A 80 -11.09 16.08 -12.51
C ASN A 80 -9.56 16.12 -12.38
N ALA A 81 -9.08 16.94 -11.43
CA ALA A 81 -7.68 17.04 -11.01
C ALA A 81 -6.99 15.66 -10.82
N CYS A 82 -7.73 14.68 -10.29
CA CYS A 82 -7.28 13.30 -10.20
C CYS A 82 -8.43 12.31 -10.53
N PRO A 83 -8.43 11.65 -11.70
CA PRO A 83 -9.42 10.61 -12.00
C PRO A 83 -9.37 9.42 -11.03
N VAL A 84 -10.48 8.69 -10.90
CA VAL A 84 -10.54 7.45 -10.11
C VAL A 84 -9.50 6.45 -10.62
N GLY A 85 -8.79 5.81 -9.70
CA GLY A 85 -7.68 4.90 -9.99
C GLY A 85 -6.34 5.59 -10.20
N GLN A 86 -6.26 6.92 -10.14
CA GLN A 86 -5.01 7.67 -10.27
C GLN A 86 -4.53 8.25 -8.95
N SER A 87 -3.25 8.64 -8.96
CA SER A 87 -2.57 9.29 -7.85
C SER A 87 -1.88 10.60 -8.27
N ARG A 88 -1.66 11.51 -7.32
CA ARG A 88 -0.84 12.73 -7.43
C ARG A 88 0.03 12.84 -6.19
N ILE A 89 1.28 13.24 -6.37
CA ILE A 89 2.22 13.42 -5.26
C ILE A 89 2.34 14.89 -4.90
N PHE A 90 2.17 15.19 -3.62
CA PHE A 90 2.41 16.50 -3.04
C PHE A 90 3.67 16.46 -2.18
N VAL A 91 4.45 17.54 -2.25
CA VAL A 91 5.63 17.73 -1.42
C VAL A 91 5.20 18.39 -0.12
N ALA A 92 5.53 17.74 1.00
CA ALA A 92 5.24 18.22 2.36
C ALA A 92 6.51 18.60 3.14
N LYS A 93 7.71 18.41 2.58
CA LYS A 93 9.02 18.68 3.22
C LYS A 93 9.20 20.10 3.83
N ASN A 94 8.33 21.06 3.51
CA ASN A 94 8.37 22.44 4.01
C ASN A 94 7.20 22.81 4.94
N THR A 95 6.39 21.86 5.42
CA THR A 95 5.39 22.17 6.45
C THR A 95 6.06 22.45 7.80
N GLN A 96 5.47 23.36 8.58
CA GLN A 96 5.86 23.63 9.96
C GLN A 96 5.53 22.47 10.92
N ASN A 97 4.79 21.46 10.44
CA ASN A 97 4.44 20.28 11.21
C ASN A 97 5.49 19.18 11.01
N PRO A 98 6.34 18.89 12.02
CA PRO A 98 7.40 17.89 11.91
C PRO A 98 6.88 16.45 11.86
N ASN A 99 5.57 16.24 12.06
CA ASN A 99 4.95 14.92 12.09
C ASN A 99 4.30 14.53 10.75
N VAL A 100 4.49 15.32 9.69
CA VAL A 100 4.01 14.98 8.35
C VAL A 100 5.13 14.31 7.57
N ALA A 101 4.80 13.21 6.89
CA ALA A 101 5.71 12.57 5.95
C ALA A 101 6.23 13.58 4.91
N LEU A 102 7.40 13.31 4.34
CA LEU A 102 8.03 14.23 3.37
C LEU A 102 7.16 14.44 2.12
N PHE A 103 6.36 13.43 1.77
CA PHE A 103 5.43 13.43 0.66
C PHE A 103 4.05 12.93 1.09
N VAL A 104 3.02 13.48 0.44
CA VAL A 104 1.65 12.97 0.53
C VAL A 104 1.22 12.55 -0.86
N ILE A 105 0.94 11.26 -1.06
CA ILE A 105 0.45 10.74 -2.34
C ILE A 105 -1.07 10.64 -2.26
N ASN A 106 -1.74 11.60 -2.89
CA ASN A 106 -3.20 11.66 -2.95
C ASN A 106 -3.71 10.71 -4.03
N THR A 107 -4.60 9.79 -3.69
CA THR A 107 -5.17 8.79 -4.61
C THR A 107 -6.69 8.79 -4.55
N VAL A 108 -7.34 8.54 -5.68
CA VAL A 108 -8.82 8.47 -5.73
C VAL A 108 -9.27 7.04 -5.93
N GLY A 109 -9.72 6.41 -4.85
CA GLY A 109 -10.21 5.03 -4.87
C GLY A 109 -11.62 4.90 -5.46
N PRO A 110 -12.01 3.72 -5.99
CA PRO A 110 -13.35 3.47 -6.49
C PRO A 110 -14.38 3.46 -5.36
N VAL A 111 -15.62 3.84 -5.67
CA VAL A 111 -16.79 3.65 -4.81
C VAL A 111 -17.39 2.28 -5.13
N TYR A 112 -17.27 1.33 -4.20
CA TYR A 112 -17.55 -0.09 -4.49
C TYR A 112 -19.00 -0.36 -4.86
N GLN A 113 -19.95 0.41 -4.32
CA GLN A 113 -21.37 0.21 -4.57
C GLN A 113 -21.85 0.71 -5.94
N THR A 114 -21.08 1.58 -6.61
CA THR A 114 -21.50 2.22 -7.87
C THR A 114 -20.76 1.66 -9.08
N GLU A 115 -19.77 0.82 -8.86
CA GLU A 115 -18.91 0.26 -9.89
C GLU A 115 -19.06 -1.27 -9.92
N GLU A 116 -18.89 -1.88 -11.09
CA GLU A 116 -18.82 -3.34 -11.18
C GLU A 116 -17.64 -3.88 -10.35
N LYS A 117 -17.77 -5.10 -9.81
CA LYS A 117 -16.78 -5.67 -8.89
C LYS A 117 -15.38 -5.74 -9.52
N GLU A 118 -15.29 -6.25 -10.74
CA GLU A 118 -14.04 -6.40 -11.48
C GLU A 118 -13.42 -5.03 -11.80
N LYS A 119 -14.25 -4.06 -12.19
CA LYS A 119 -13.81 -2.68 -12.44
C LYS A 119 -13.33 -2.00 -11.16
N SER A 120 -14.00 -2.24 -10.04
CA SER A 120 -13.58 -1.75 -8.72
C SER A 120 -12.23 -2.32 -8.33
N ALA A 121 -12.02 -3.63 -8.48
CA ALA A 121 -10.73 -4.26 -8.20
C ALA A 121 -9.61 -3.68 -9.08
N PHE A 122 -9.87 -3.49 -10.38
CA PHE A 122 -8.92 -2.87 -11.31
C PHE A 122 -8.57 -1.43 -10.90
N LEU A 123 -9.56 -0.61 -10.57
CA LEU A 123 -9.35 0.78 -10.15
C LEU A 123 -8.58 0.86 -8.82
N LEU A 124 -8.88 -0.03 -7.87
CA LEU A 124 -8.13 -0.12 -6.61
C LEU A 124 -6.68 -0.55 -6.85
N GLN A 125 -6.44 -1.54 -7.73
CA GLN A 125 -5.09 -1.92 -8.16
C GLN A 125 -4.35 -0.73 -8.79
N SER A 126 -5.05 0.07 -9.61
CA SER A 126 -4.51 1.28 -10.22
C SER A 126 -4.10 2.33 -9.19
N CYS A 127 -4.84 2.47 -8.08
CA CYS A 127 -4.44 3.36 -6.98
C CYS A 127 -3.07 2.94 -6.39
N TYR A 128 -2.88 1.64 -6.13
CA TYR A 128 -1.61 1.13 -5.63
C TYR A 128 -0.48 1.24 -6.67
N SER A 129 -0.74 0.89 -7.93
CA SER A 129 0.29 0.92 -8.97
C SER A 129 0.78 2.34 -9.24
N THR A 130 -0.14 3.31 -9.38
CA THR A 130 0.21 4.71 -9.63
C THR A 130 0.90 5.36 -8.44
N SER A 131 0.47 5.07 -7.21
CA SER A 131 1.15 5.58 -6.00
C SER A 131 2.55 5.00 -5.83
N LEU A 132 2.75 3.70 -6.06
CA LEU A 132 4.07 3.07 -6.03
C LEU A 132 4.98 3.56 -7.17
N GLN A 133 4.44 3.80 -8.36
CA GLN A 133 5.19 4.41 -9.46
C GLN A 133 5.69 5.81 -9.10
N LEU A 134 4.85 6.65 -8.49
CA LEU A 134 5.26 7.96 -7.98
C LEU A 134 6.34 7.83 -6.90
N ALA A 135 6.18 6.91 -5.94
CA ALA A 135 7.21 6.66 -4.93
C ALA A 135 8.55 6.25 -5.56
N ASN A 136 8.53 5.37 -6.54
CA ASN A 136 9.72 4.95 -7.27
C ASN A 136 10.36 6.10 -8.07
N LEU A 137 9.55 6.93 -8.74
CA LEU A 137 10.01 8.10 -9.52
C LEU A 137 10.74 9.11 -8.62
N TYR A 138 10.26 9.30 -7.40
CA TYR A 138 10.85 10.20 -6.41
C TYR A 138 11.93 9.50 -5.56
N SER A 139 12.31 8.25 -5.91
CA SER A 139 13.31 7.45 -5.18
C SER A 139 13.02 7.27 -3.69
N LEU A 140 11.73 7.17 -3.35
CA LEU A 140 11.28 6.94 -1.98
C LEU A 140 11.53 5.47 -1.59
N THR A 141 11.86 5.25 -0.33
CA THR A 141 12.20 3.91 0.20
C THR A 141 11.12 3.35 1.11
N SER A 142 10.26 4.21 1.67
CA SER A 142 9.18 3.84 2.58
C SER A 142 7.85 4.52 2.24
N ILE A 143 6.75 3.79 2.36
CA ILE A 143 5.39 4.30 2.08
C ILE A 143 4.38 3.70 3.05
N ALA A 144 3.46 4.53 3.54
CA ALA A 144 2.36 4.11 4.39
C ALA A 144 1.01 4.24 3.66
N TYR A 145 0.19 3.20 3.74
CA TYR A 145 -1.14 3.09 3.16
C TYR A 145 -2.20 2.94 4.24
N PRO A 146 -3.33 3.65 4.15
CA PRO A 146 -4.55 3.23 4.81
C PRO A 146 -5.21 2.11 3.99
N ALA A 147 -6.34 1.57 4.47
CA ALA A 147 -7.18 0.71 3.63
C ALA A 147 -7.96 1.56 2.61
N ILE A 148 -7.36 1.79 1.44
CA ILE A 148 -7.97 2.57 0.34
C ILE A 148 -9.36 2.00 0.01
N SER A 149 -10.34 2.89 -0.08
CA SER A 149 -11.75 2.59 -0.33
C SER A 149 -12.52 1.75 0.70
N CYS A 150 -11.92 1.26 1.78
CA CYS A 150 -12.64 0.46 2.80
C CYS A 150 -13.50 1.28 3.76
N GLY A 151 -13.34 2.60 3.81
CA GLY A 151 -14.16 3.51 4.61
C GLY A 151 -15.46 3.90 3.91
N ALA A 152 -15.64 5.19 3.60
CA ALA A 152 -16.84 5.73 2.97
C ALA A 152 -17.20 5.05 1.63
N ASN A 153 -16.20 4.54 0.90
CA ASN A 153 -16.39 3.88 -0.39
C ASN A 153 -16.76 2.39 -0.29
N ARG A 154 -16.84 1.83 0.93
CA ARG A 154 -17.40 0.51 1.26
C ARG A 154 -16.77 -0.70 0.53
N PHE A 155 -15.52 -0.60 0.09
CA PHE A 155 -14.80 -1.74 -0.49
C PHE A 155 -14.58 -2.82 0.59
N PRO A 156 -14.95 -4.10 0.35
CA PRO A 156 -14.78 -5.17 1.34
C PRO A 156 -13.31 -5.32 1.78
N PRO A 157 -12.99 -5.27 3.08
CA PRO A 157 -11.60 -5.27 3.55
C PRO A 157 -10.76 -6.46 3.11
N GLN A 158 -11.35 -7.67 3.05
CA GLN A 158 -10.65 -8.87 2.60
C GLN A 158 -10.29 -8.78 1.11
N GLU A 159 -11.23 -8.35 0.26
CA GLU A 159 -10.98 -8.18 -1.18
C GLU A 159 -9.96 -7.05 -1.43
N ALA A 160 -10.05 -5.95 -0.67
CA ALA A 160 -9.09 -4.86 -0.76
C ALA A 160 -7.67 -5.29 -0.35
N ALA A 161 -7.54 -6.13 0.69
CA ALA A 161 -6.25 -6.67 1.13
C ALA A 161 -5.61 -7.55 0.06
N GLN A 162 -6.40 -8.40 -0.63
CA GLN A 162 -5.93 -9.22 -1.74
C GLN A 162 -5.36 -8.36 -2.88
N VAL A 163 -6.11 -7.33 -3.29
CA VAL A 163 -5.65 -6.36 -4.31
C VAL A 163 -4.38 -5.65 -3.86
N ALA A 164 -4.29 -5.27 -2.58
CA ALA A 164 -3.13 -4.60 -2.02
C ALA A 164 -1.87 -5.49 -2.04
N ILE A 165 -2.00 -6.76 -1.65
CA ILE A 165 -0.90 -7.76 -1.66
C ILE A 165 -0.32 -7.89 -3.06
N GLU A 166 -1.18 -8.12 -4.05
CA GLU A 166 -0.77 -8.30 -5.45
C GLU A 166 -0.07 -7.05 -5.98
N SER A 167 -0.65 -5.88 -5.72
CA SER A 167 -0.12 -4.60 -6.19
C SER A 167 1.24 -4.28 -5.57
N VAL A 168 1.38 -4.40 -4.25
CA VAL A 168 2.64 -4.12 -3.56
C VAL A 168 3.75 -5.03 -4.06
N ARG A 169 3.46 -6.32 -4.27
CA ARG A 169 4.46 -7.24 -4.82
C ARG A 169 4.88 -6.92 -6.24
N GLN A 170 3.96 -6.43 -7.05
CA GLN A 170 4.23 -6.14 -8.46
C GLN A 170 4.97 -4.82 -8.67
N TYR A 171 4.67 -3.79 -7.87
CA TYR A 171 5.09 -2.41 -8.15
C TYR A 171 6.04 -1.79 -7.12
N SER A 172 6.38 -2.49 -6.02
CA SER A 172 7.24 -1.94 -4.96
C SER A 172 8.63 -1.52 -5.45
N CYS A 173 9.27 -2.28 -6.34
CA CYS A 173 10.57 -1.94 -6.96
C CYS A 173 11.62 -1.39 -5.96
N ASN A 174 11.81 -0.07 -5.87
CA ASN A 174 12.78 0.58 -4.97
C ASN A 174 12.23 0.81 -3.54
N VAL A 175 10.92 0.77 -3.37
CA VAL A 175 10.24 0.89 -2.08
C VAL A 175 10.43 -0.42 -1.32
N LYS A 176 11.17 -0.36 -0.21
CA LYS A 176 11.55 -1.53 0.60
C LYS A 176 10.71 -1.68 1.85
N ASP A 177 10.08 -0.60 2.33
CA ASP A 177 9.24 -0.60 3.53
C ASP A 177 7.83 -0.12 3.16
N VAL A 178 6.87 -1.04 3.16
CA VAL A 178 5.45 -0.75 2.93
C VAL A 178 4.69 -0.97 4.23
N ARG A 179 3.94 0.02 4.68
CA ARG A 179 3.15 -0.08 5.91
C ARG A 179 1.67 0.05 5.60
N PHE A 180 0.85 -0.87 6.07
CA PHE A 180 -0.60 -0.69 6.11
C PHE A 180 -0.99 -0.29 7.53
N VAL A 181 -1.41 0.96 7.70
CA VAL A 181 -1.78 1.51 8.99
C VAL A 181 -3.29 1.72 9.04
N LEU A 182 -3.94 0.86 9.82
CA LEU A 182 -5.37 0.58 9.74
C LEU A 182 -6.04 1.01 11.04
N TYR A 183 -6.96 1.97 10.96
CA TYR A 183 -7.56 2.54 12.16
C TYR A 183 -8.56 1.56 12.82
N GLU A 184 -9.49 1.03 12.03
CA GLU A 184 -10.54 0.14 12.51
C GLU A 184 -10.03 -1.30 12.67
N ARG A 185 -10.34 -1.93 13.81
CA ARG A 185 -9.94 -3.31 14.12
C ARG A 185 -10.42 -4.32 13.08
N PRO A 186 -11.69 -4.32 12.61
CA PRO A 186 -12.13 -5.31 11.62
C PRO A 186 -11.35 -5.25 10.30
N ILE A 187 -10.94 -4.05 9.87
CA ILE A 187 -10.12 -3.87 8.66
C ILE A 187 -8.70 -4.38 8.92
N TYR A 188 -8.13 -4.06 10.07
CA TYR A 188 -6.84 -4.59 10.50
C TYR A 188 -6.83 -6.13 10.49
N ASP A 189 -7.84 -6.76 11.11
CA ASP A 189 -7.92 -8.21 11.22
C ASP A 189 -8.04 -8.87 9.83
N ALA A 190 -8.78 -8.26 8.91
CA ALA A 190 -8.86 -8.71 7.52
C ALA A 190 -7.52 -8.66 6.80
N PHE A 191 -6.78 -7.55 6.92
CA PHE A 191 -5.44 -7.43 6.32
C PHE A 191 -4.44 -8.40 6.95
N VAL A 192 -4.44 -8.56 8.27
CA VAL A 192 -3.58 -9.54 8.95
C VAL A 192 -3.86 -10.94 8.44
N LYS A 193 -5.13 -11.33 8.35
CA LYS A 193 -5.52 -12.65 7.85
C LYS A 193 -5.01 -12.88 6.43
N GLU A 194 -5.33 -11.98 5.50
CA GLU A 194 -4.96 -12.17 4.08
C GLU A 194 -3.43 -12.16 3.88
N TRP A 195 -2.69 -11.31 4.59
CA TRP A 195 -1.21 -11.32 4.52
C TRP A 195 -0.60 -12.58 5.14
N THR A 196 -1.21 -13.13 6.20
CA THR A 196 -0.77 -14.38 6.84
C THR A 196 -1.02 -15.57 5.91
N ASP A 197 -2.24 -15.72 5.40
CA ASP A 197 -2.60 -16.78 4.44
C ASP A 197 -1.69 -16.73 3.21
N TYR A 198 -1.41 -15.52 2.73
CA TYR A 198 -0.48 -15.28 1.64
C TYR A 198 0.94 -15.76 1.94
N ALA A 199 1.50 -15.35 3.09
CA ALA A 199 2.84 -15.73 3.50
C ALA A 199 2.99 -17.24 3.68
N GLU A 200 1.99 -17.89 4.28
CA GLU A 200 1.95 -19.35 4.44
C GLU A 200 1.96 -20.07 3.08
N LYS A 201 1.12 -19.63 2.13
CA LYS A 201 1.09 -20.18 0.77
C LYS A 201 2.45 -20.07 0.08
N ILE A 202 3.12 -18.92 0.20
CA ILE A 202 4.45 -18.70 -0.39
C ILE A 202 5.51 -19.60 0.26
N ASN A 203 5.48 -19.74 1.59
CA ASN A 203 6.42 -20.56 2.35
C ASN A 203 6.26 -22.06 2.05
N GLN A 204 5.02 -22.54 1.91
CA GLN A 204 4.74 -23.91 1.49
C GLN A 204 5.29 -24.18 0.07
N ALA A 205 5.02 -23.29 -0.89
CA ALA A 205 5.52 -23.43 -2.26
C ALA A 205 7.06 -23.42 -2.33
N ALA A 206 7.72 -22.61 -1.51
CA ALA A 206 9.19 -22.56 -1.42
C ALA A 206 9.77 -23.87 -0.87
N THR A 207 9.11 -24.48 0.12
CA THR A 207 9.53 -25.76 0.72
C THR A 207 9.42 -26.91 -0.27
N THR A 208 8.29 -27.03 -0.98
CA THR A 208 8.07 -28.06 -2.03
C THR A 208 9.06 -27.93 -3.18
N THR A 209 9.44 -26.72 -3.56
CA THR A 209 10.44 -26.49 -4.61
C THR A 209 11.82 -26.98 -4.17
N ARG A 210 12.20 -26.79 -2.89
CA ARG A 210 13.49 -27.23 -2.36
C ARG A 210 13.59 -28.75 -2.25
N SER A 211 12.55 -29.43 -1.77
CA SER A 211 12.53 -30.89 -1.66
C SER A 211 12.65 -31.59 -3.02
N THR A 212 11.92 -31.09 -4.03
CA THR A 212 11.99 -31.64 -5.40
C THR A 212 13.36 -31.46 -6.07
N ILE A 213 14.07 -30.36 -5.79
CA ILE A 213 15.44 -30.14 -6.26
C ILE A 213 16.43 -31.09 -5.58
N ASP A 214 16.30 -31.29 -4.26
CA ASP A 214 17.16 -32.19 -3.49
C ASP A 214 16.98 -33.66 -3.92
N GLU A 215 15.74 -34.09 -4.17
CA GLU A 215 15.45 -35.44 -4.70
C GLU A 215 16.06 -35.66 -6.09
N ARG A 216 15.88 -34.70 -7.02
CA ARG A 216 16.49 -34.78 -8.37
C ARG A 216 18.01 -34.82 -8.32
N SER A 217 18.61 -34.07 -7.39
CA SER A 217 20.07 -34.05 -7.20
C SER A 217 20.59 -35.41 -6.70
N ARG A 218 19.88 -36.05 -5.76
CA ARG A 218 20.21 -37.40 -5.26
C ARG A 218 20.08 -38.47 -6.36
N PHE A 219 19.01 -38.44 -7.15
CA PHE A 219 18.83 -39.37 -8.28
C PHE A 219 19.92 -39.24 -9.34
N ARG A 220 20.39 -38.02 -9.64
CA ARG A 220 21.43 -37.77 -10.64
C ARG A 220 22.83 -38.20 -10.19
N ILE A 221 23.08 -38.24 -8.89
CA ILE A 221 24.32 -38.79 -8.31
C ILE A 221 24.26 -40.31 -8.33
N ALA A 222 23.12 -40.91 -7.99
CA ALA A 222 22.92 -42.36 -7.98
C ALA A 222 22.92 -43.01 -9.38
N SER A 223 22.60 -42.27 -10.45
CA SER A 223 22.61 -42.78 -11.84
C SER A 223 23.96 -42.65 -12.56
N ARG A 224 24.99 -42.14 -11.88
CA ARG A 224 26.37 -41.98 -12.39
C ARG A 224 27.39 -42.93 -11.74
N SER A 225 26.91 -43.81 -10.86
CA SER A 225 27.65 -44.89 -10.19
C SER A 225 27.19 -46.23 -10.71
#